data_AF-A0A395LPN6-F1
#
_entry.id   AF-A0A395LPN6-F1
#
_cell.length_a   1.000
_cell.length_b   1.000
_cell.length_c   1.000
_cell.angle_alpha   90.00
_cell.angle_beta   90.00
_cell.angle_gamma   90.00
#
_symmetry.space_group_name_H-M   'P 1'
#
loop_
_entity.id
_entity.type
_entity.pdbx_description
1 polymer ?
#
loop_
_entity_poly.entity_id
_entity_poly.type
_entity_poly.pdbx_seq_one_letter_code
_entity_poly.pdbx_strand_id
1 'polypeptide(L)'
;MGAIMLVTGLFYANLVYTAPQAPVIGPLIPYVLAVIVLSIVAQTVLALSSPGEANAPADEREQPAIDKAGHWSGVVLGVLAISSCITYVALPSGTMLFHHIIGALIVAQLAEYAFQIYFFRRPV
;
A
#
# COMPACT_ATOMS: atom_id res chain seq x y z
N MET A 1 -9.22 -3.29 -1.04
CA MET A 1 -7.74 -3.23 -1.07
C MET A 1 -7.16 -2.40 0.07
N GLY A 2 -7.60 -1.15 0.34
CA GLY A 2 -7.06 -0.35 1.47
C GLY A 2 -7.05 -1.05 2.84
N ALA A 3 -8.13 -1.75 3.20
CA ALA A 3 -8.18 -2.53 4.44
C ALA A 3 -7.16 -3.68 4.48
N ILE A 4 -6.94 -4.36 3.34
CA ILE A 4 -5.94 -5.43 3.21
C ILE A 4 -4.55 -4.85 3.41
N MET A 5 -4.24 -3.72 2.79
CA MET A 5 -2.96 -3.03 2.94
C MET A 5 -2.72 -2.58 4.38
N LEU A 6 -3.77 -2.15 5.10
CA LEU A 6 -3.64 -1.75 6.50
C LEU A 6 -3.32 -2.96 7.38
N VAL A 7 -4.07 -4.05 7.24
CA VAL A 7 -3.85 -5.28 8.03
C VAL A 7 -2.48 -5.89 7.74
N THR A 8 -2.16 -6.07 6.45
CA THR A 8 -0.88 -6.66 6.03
C THR A 8 0.31 -5.75 6.31
N GLY A 9 0.13 -4.44 6.23
CA GLY A 9 1.14 -3.45 6.60
C GLY A 9 1.46 -3.47 8.09
N LEU A 10 0.45 -3.55 8.95
CA LEU A 10 0.64 -3.73 10.40
C LEU A 10 1.32 -5.07 10.72
N PHE A 11 0.92 -6.14 10.04
CA PHE A 11 1.57 -7.45 10.14
C PHE A 11 3.05 -7.37 9.76
N TYR A 12 3.39 -6.73 8.64
CA TYR A 12 4.77 -6.53 8.21
C TYR A 12 5.58 -5.71 9.22
N ALA A 13 5.02 -4.59 9.69
CA ALA A 13 5.67 -3.75 10.70
C ALA A 13 5.97 -4.54 11.98
N ASN A 14 5.07 -5.42 12.41
CA ASN A 14 5.28 -6.30 13.55
C ASN A 14 6.42 -7.33 13.30
N LEU A 15 6.49 -7.93 12.11
CA LEU A 15 7.57 -8.85 11.75
C LEU A 15 8.94 -8.16 11.76
N VAL A 16 9.02 -6.93 11.25
CA VAL A 16 10.27 -6.15 11.25
C VAL A 16 10.64 -5.70 12.67
N TYR A 17 9.66 -5.26 13.48
CA TYR A 17 9.90 -4.81 14.85
C TYR A 17 10.40 -5.94 15.76
N THR A 18 9.87 -7.14 15.60
CA THR A 18 10.22 -8.31 16.43
C THR A 18 11.58 -8.90 16.09
N ALA A 19 12.04 -8.76 14.85
CA ALA A 19 13.33 -9.28 14.40
C ALA A 19 14.03 -8.33 13.40
N PRO A 20 14.48 -7.14 13.83
CA PRO A 20 14.98 -6.09 12.94
C PRO A 20 16.31 -6.44 12.24
N GLN A 21 17.02 -7.45 12.74
CA GLN A 21 18.28 -7.94 12.17
C GLN A 21 18.10 -9.19 11.30
N ALA A 22 16.86 -9.70 11.18
CA ALA A 22 16.59 -10.83 10.31
C ALA A 22 16.86 -10.47 8.84
N PRO A 23 17.27 -11.44 8.00
CA PRO A 23 17.34 -11.21 6.57
C PRO A 23 16.00 -10.69 6.04
N VAL A 24 16.06 -9.67 5.19
CA VAL A 24 14.89 -8.99 4.59
C VAL A 24 13.84 -9.96 4.02
N ILE A 25 14.32 -11.07 3.44
CA ILE A 25 13.46 -12.09 2.84
C ILE A 25 12.51 -12.75 3.85
N GLY A 26 12.89 -12.80 5.12
CA GLY A 26 12.12 -13.39 6.21
C GLY A 26 10.77 -12.70 6.40
N PRO A 27 10.72 -11.38 6.67
CA PRO A 27 9.46 -10.64 6.74
C PRO A 27 8.75 -10.44 5.40
N LEU A 28 9.50 -10.37 4.29
CA LEU A 28 8.95 -10.02 2.99
C LEU A 28 8.08 -11.14 2.39
N ILE A 29 8.52 -12.40 2.42
CA ILE A 29 7.76 -13.53 1.89
C ILE A 29 6.36 -13.65 2.51
N PRO A 30 6.19 -13.75 3.85
CA PRO A 30 4.87 -13.90 4.45
C PRO A 30 3.99 -12.68 4.21
N TYR A 31 4.56 -11.47 4.16
CA TYR A 31 3.81 -10.28 3.80
C TYR A 31 3.26 -10.34 2.37
N VAL A 32 4.11 -10.64 1.38
CA VAL A 32 3.69 -10.73 -0.03
C VAL A 32 2.63 -11.82 -0.21
N LEU A 33 2.83 -13.00 0.40
CA LEU A 33 1.84 -14.08 0.35
C LEU A 33 0.52 -13.67 1.00
N ALA A 34 0.55 -13.00 2.16
CA ALA A 34 -0.65 -12.52 2.83
C ALA A 34 -1.41 -11.50 1.97
N VAL A 35 -0.71 -10.53 1.35
CA VAL A 35 -1.33 -9.55 0.44
C VAL A 35 -1.98 -10.26 -0.74
N ILE A 36 -1.28 -11.19 -1.40
CA ILE A 36 -1.81 -11.90 -2.57
C ILE A 36 -3.05 -12.72 -2.19
N VAL A 37 -2.95 -13.57 -1.17
CA VAL A 37 -4.04 -14.47 -0.77
C VAL A 37 -5.26 -13.67 -0.33
N LEU A 38 -5.08 -12.65 0.53
CA LEU A 38 -6.19 -11.82 0.98
C LEU A 38 -6.82 -11.02 -0.16
N SER A 39 -6.02 -10.55 -1.13
CA SER A 39 -6.53 -9.83 -2.30
C SER A 39 -7.37 -10.73 -3.20
N ILE A 40 -6.88 -11.95 -3.49
CA ILE A 40 -7.64 -12.93 -4.27
C ILE A 40 -8.97 -13.25 -3.57
N VAL A 41 -8.93 -13.54 -2.28
CA VAL A 41 -10.15 -13.87 -1.51
C VAL A 41 -11.11 -12.70 -1.50
N ALA A 42 -10.65 -11.49 -1.19
CA ALA A 42 -11.50 -10.31 -1.12
C ALA A 42 -12.11 -9.96 -2.49
N GLN A 43 -11.33 -10.00 -3.57
CA GLN A 43 -11.83 -9.73 -4.93
C GLN A 43 -12.83 -10.81 -5.36
N THR A 44 -12.57 -12.08 -5.05
CA THR A 44 -13.51 -13.19 -5.30
C THR A 44 -14.84 -12.95 -4.58
N VAL A 45 -14.80 -12.62 -3.29
CA VAL A 45 -16.00 -12.35 -2.49
C VAL A 45 -16.77 -11.15 -3.02
N LEU A 46 -16.09 -10.05 -3.38
CA LEU A 46 -16.73 -8.87 -3.96
C LEU A 46 -17.38 -9.18 -5.31
N ALA A 47 -16.69 -9.93 -6.18
CA ALA A 47 -17.22 -10.34 -7.48
C ALA A 47 -18.46 -11.23 -7.36
N LEU A 48 -18.50 -12.12 -6.36
CA LEU A 48 -19.67 -12.97 -6.10
C LEU A 48 -20.83 -12.19 -5.46
N SER A 49 -20.53 -11.18 -4.64
CA SER A 49 -21.55 -10.41 -3.91
C SER A 49 -22.20 -9.33 -4.77
N SER A 50 -21.45 -8.73 -5.71
CA SER A 50 -21.92 -7.70 -6.64
C SER A 50 -21.47 -7.98 -8.09
N PRO A 51 -21.95 -9.05 -8.75
CA PRO A 51 -21.46 -9.44 -10.07
C PRO A 51 -21.70 -8.38 -11.17
N GLY A 52 -22.77 -7.59 -11.04
CA GLY A 52 -23.10 -6.54 -12.00
C GLY A 52 -22.11 -5.38 -11.95
N GLU A 53 -21.77 -4.91 -10.74
CA GLU A 53 -20.77 -3.87 -10.53
C GLU A 53 -19.37 -4.35 -10.91
N ALA A 54 -19.03 -5.60 -10.62
CA ALA A 54 -17.74 -6.19 -10.95
C ALA A 54 -17.46 -6.27 -12.47
N ASN A 55 -18.52 -6.35 -13.29
CA ASN A 55 -18.42 -6.37 -14.76
C ASN A 55 -18.70 -5.01 -15.41
N ALA A 56 -19.02 -3.98 -14.63
CA ALA A 56 -19.28 -2.66 -15.17
C ALA A 56 -17.98 -2.04 -15.70
N PRO A 57 -18.01 -1.36 -16.86
CA PRO A 57 -16.86 -0.58 -17.31
C PRO A 57 -16.57 0.55 -16.32
N ALA A 58 -15.30 0.89 -16.15
CA ALA A 58 -14.90 2.03 -15.33
C ALA A 58 -15.51 3.33 -15.89
N ASP A 59 -16.10 4.15 -15.02
CA ASP A 59 -16.68 5.44 -15.41
C ASP A 59 -15.53 6.39 -15.80
N GLU A 60 -15.65 7.02 -16.97
CA GLU A 60 -14.70 8.04 -17.44
C GLU A 60 -14.56 9.20 -16.44
N ARG A 61 -15.60 9.46 -15.64
CA ARG A 61 -15.62 10.50 -14.60
C ARG A 61 -14.80 10.14 -13.37
N GLU A 62 -14.52 8.86 -13.14
CA GLU A 62 -13.70 8.41 -12.03
C GLU A 62 -12.20 8.54 -12.33
N GLN A 63 -11.81 8.55 -13.61
CA GLN A 63 -10.41 8.62 -14.02
C GLN A 63 -9.67 9.84 -13.44
N PRO A 64 -10.19 11.09 -13.52
CA PRO A 64 -9.50 12.25 -12.96
C PRO A 64 -9.31 12.17 -11.44
N ALA A 65 -10.25 11.54 -10.73
CA ALA A 65 -10.16 11.34 -9.28
C ALA A 65 -9.07 10.31 -8.94
N ILE A 66 -8.99 9.22 -9.69
CA ILE A 66 -7.95 8.19 -9.55
C ILE A 66 -6.57 8.77 -9.87
N ASP A 67 -6.44 9.52 -10.97
CA ASP A 67 -5.17 10.15 -11.37
C ASP A 67 -4.68 11.13 -10.31
N LYS A 68 -5.58 11.95 -9.76
CA LYS A 68 -5.26 12.89 -8.69
C LYS A 68 -4.85 12.16 -7.41
N ALA A 69 -5.56 11.09 -7.06
CA ALA A 69 -5.19 10.25 -5.92
C ALA A 69 -3.80 9.60 -6.11
N GLY A 70 -3.51 9.10 -7.30
CA GLY A 70 -2.21 8.54 -7.67
C GLY A 70 -1.09 9.57 -7.61
N HIS A 71 -1.33 10.79 -8.09
CA HIS A 71 -0.37 11.90 -7.98
C HIS A 71 -0.02 12.20 -6.51
N TRP A 72 -1.03 12.40 -5.65
CA TRP A 72 -0.79 12.68 -4.24
C TRP A 72 -0.16 11.50 -3.49
N SER A 73 -0.53 10.27 -3.83
CA SER A 73 0.14 9.07 -3.33
C SER A 73 1.62 9.02 -3.74
N GLY A 74 1.94 9.40 -4.98
CA GLY A 74 3.31 9.52 -5.47
C GLY A 74 4.13 10.57 -4.69
N VAL A 75 3.50 11.70 -4.32
CA VAL A 75 4.13 12.69 -3.43
C VAL A 75 4.43 12.08 -2.05
N VAL A 76 3.47 11.34 -1.47
CA VAL A 76 3.67 10.63 -0.19
C VAL A 76 4.83 9.64 -0.29
N LEU A 77 4.87 8.83 -1.36
CA LEU A 77 5.97 7.90 -1.61
C LEU A 77 7.31 8.64 -1.71
N GLY A 78 7.38 9.72 -2.48
CA GLY A 78 8.59 10.52 -2.67
C GLY A 78 9.14 11.08 -1.36
N VAL A 79 8.27 11.67 -0.53
CA VAL A 79 8.65 12.20 0.79
C VAL A 79 9.17 11.09 1.71
N LEU A 80 8.49 9.94 1.76
CA LEU A 80 8.88 8.83 2.63
C LEU A 80 10.14 8.11 2.13
N ALA A 81 10.34 8.01 0.81
CA ALA A 81 11.56 7.47 0.23
C ALA A 81 12.77 8.36 0.54
N ILE A 82 12.64 9.69 0.38
CA ILE A 82 13.70 10.64 0.77
C ILE A 82 13.97 10.54 2.26
N SER A 83 12.93 10.46 3.09
CA SER A 83 13.07 10.26 4.54
C SER A 83 13.81 8.96 4.86
N SER A 84 13.53 7.88 4.13
CA SER A 84 14.26 6.60 4.26
C SER A 84 15.74 6.77 3.96
N CYS A 85 16.10 7.51 2.91
CA CYS A 85 17.50 7.85 2.60
C CYS A 85 18.16 8.68 3.71
N ILE A 86 17.45 9.68 4.24
CA ILE A 86 17.95 10.50 5.36
C ILE A 86 18.21 9.62 6.59
N THR A 87 17.29 8.70 6.92
CA THR A 87 17.49 7.76 8.04
C THR A 87 18.70 6.85 7.84
N TYR A 88 18.95 6.39 6.61
CA TYR A 88 20.13 5.59 6.30
C TYR A 88 21.45 6.37 6.47
N VAL A 89 21.48 7.65 6.08
CA VAL A 89 22.66 8.50 6.30
C VAL A 89 22.95 8.67 7.80
N ALA A 90 21.91 8.81 8.62
CA ALA A 90 22.06 8.95 10.07
C ALA A 90 22.38 7.62 10.78
N LEU A 91 21.77 6.51 10.32
CA LEU A 91 21.85 5.18 10.91
C LEU A 91 22.10 4.15 9.80
N PRO A 92 23.37 3.94 9.41
CA PRO A 92 23.70 3.12 8.25
C PRO A 92 23.32 1.65 8.44
N SER A 93 22.22 1.24 7.81
CA SER A 93 21.78 -0.15 7.71
C SER A 93 21.01 -0.35 6.41
N GLY A 94 21.60 -1.09 5.47
CA GLY A 94 20.96 -1.40 4.19
C GLY A 94 19.69 -2.25 4.37
N THR A 95 19.69 -3.14 5.35
CA THR A 95 18.52 -3.93 5.76
C THR A 95 17.37 -3.03 6.20
N MET A 96 17.64 -2.06 7.09
CA MET A 96 16.60 -1.13 7.53
C MET A 96 16.17 -0.19 6.43
N LEU A 97 17.08 0.30 5.57
CA LEU A 97 16.70 1.11 4.41
C LEU A 97 15.67 0.38 3.54
N PHE A 98 15.88 -0.92 3.27
CA PHE A 98 14.90 -1.71 2.53
C PHE A 98 13.53 -1.72 3.23
N HIS A 99 13.50 -2.00 4.54
CA HIS A 99 12.24 -2.00 5.30
C HIS A 99 11.54 -0.65 5.31
N HIS A 100 12.28 0.46 5.40
CA HIS A 100 11.70 1.81 5.31
C HIS A 100 11.09 2.08 3.94
N ILE A 101 11.74 1.65 2.84
CA ILE A 101 11.19 1.78 1.48
C ILE A 101 9.93 0.92 1.30
N ILE A 102 9.91 -0.31 1.83
CA ILE A 102 8.67 -1.12 1.83
C ILE A 102 7.57 -0.43 2.64
N GLY A 103 7.90 0.12 3.81
CA GLY A 103 6.98 0.92 4.61
C GLY A 103 6.44 2.13 3.84
N ALA A 104 7.29 2.83 3.10
CA ALA A 104 6.90 3.95 2.25
C ALA A 104 5.90 3.54 1.16
N LEU A 105 6.14 2.40 0.50
CA LEU A 105 5.21 1.84 -0.50
C LEU A 105 3.85 1.48 0.12
N ILE A 106 3.84 0.87 1.31
CA ILE A 106 2.60 0.53 2.04
C ILE A 106 1.81 1.80 2.38
N VAL A 107 2.48 2.81 2.94
CA VAL A 107 1.84 4.08 3.33
C VAL A 107 1.34 4.84 2.10
N ALA A 108 2.10 4.86 1.00
CA ALA A 108 1.68 5.46 -0.25
C ALA A 108 0.42 4.78 -0.80
N GLN A 109 0.36 3.44 -0.78
CA GLN A 109 -0.83 2.71 -1.21
C GLN A 109 -2.06 3.01 -0.34
N LEU A 110 -1.87 3.13 0.99
CA LEU A 110 -2.93 3.54 1.91
C LEU A 110 -3.40 4.97 1.62
N ALA A 111 -2.47 5.88 1.35
CA ALA A 111 -2.77 7.26 0.99
C ALA A 111 -3.55 7.32 -0.33
N GLU A 112 -3.17 6.53 -1.33
CA GLU A 112 -3.90 6.43 -2.61
C GLU A 112 -5.38 6.06 -2.37
N TYR A 113 -5.64 5.02 -1.59
CA TYR A 113 -7.02 4.62 -1.26
C TYR A 113 -7.77 5.70 -0.46
N ALA A 114 -7.10 6.35 0.49
CA ALA A 114 -7.71 7.44 1.25
C ALA A 114 -8.06 8.63 0.34
N PHE A 115 -7.19 8.98 -0.61
CA PHE A 115 -7.43 10.04 -1.58
C PHE A 115 -8.51 9.68 -2.59
N GLN A 116 -8.58 8.43 -3.07
CA GLN A 116 -9.68 7.96 -3.92
C GLN A 116 -11.03 8.11 -3.20
N ILE A 117 -11.14 7.65 -1.94
CA ILE A 117 -12.36 7.81 -1.13
C ILE A 117 -12.73 9.29 -0.97
N TYR A 118 -11.74 10.15 -0.79
CA TYR A 118 -11.95 11.58 -0.64
C TYR A 118 -12.42 12.26 -1.93
N PHE A 119 -11.76 11.96 -3.07
CA PHE A 119 -12.08 12.56 -4.36
C PHE A 119 -13.36 12.00 -4.98
N PHE A 120 -13.71 10.73 -4.78
CA PHE A 120 -15.01 10.20 -5.22
C PHE A 120 -16.20 10.85 -4.50
N ARG A 121 -15.99 11.45 -3.31
CA ARG A 121 -17.03 12.14 -2.55
C ARG A 121 -17.14 13.62 -2.88
N ARG A 122 -16.30 14.15 -3.75
CA ARG A 122 -16.28 15.58 -4.09
C ARG A 122 -16.28 15.73 -5.61
N PRO A 123 -17.07 16.65 -6.18
CA PRO A 123 -16.94 16.96 -7.59
C PRO A 123 -15.51 17.47 -7.83
N VAL A 124 -14.79 16.76 -8.70
CA VAL A 124 -13.44 17.12 -9.14
C VAL A 124 -13.56 18.03 -10.36
#